data_AF-A0A846L005-F1
#
_entry.id   AF-A0A846L005-F1
#
_cell.length_a   1.000
_cell.length_b   1.000
_cell.length_c   1.000
_cell.angle_alpha   90.00
_cell.angle_beta   90.00
_cell.angle_gamma   90.00
#
_symmetry.space_group_name_H-M   'P 1'
#
loop_
_entity.id
_entity.type
_entity.pdbx_description
1 polymer ?
#
loop_
_entity_poly.entity_id
_entity_poly.type
_entity_poly.pdbx_seq_one_letter_code
_entity_poly.pdbx_strand_id
1 'polypeptide(L)' 'YNSIAERAGLKPGMIIMQINHKKTKNISDFNESLKDIDKKRHILMLVRYQNITKFITIRLK' A
#
# COMPACT_ATOMS: atom_id res chain seq x y z
N TYR A 1 16.11 7.91 2.99
CA TYR A 1 14.79 8.54 2.86
C TYR A 1 14.66 9.16 1.48
N ASN A 2 14.27 8.37 0.48
CA ASN A 2 13.86 8.84 -0.86
C ASN A 2 13.06 7.77 -1.63
N SER A 3 12.23 6.99 -0.94
CA SER A 3 11.45 5.93 -1.59
C SER A 3 10.14 6.46 -2.16
N ILE A 4 9.59 5.77 -3.16
CA ILE A 4 8.27 6.08 -3.73
C ILE A 4 7.19 6.03 -2.63
N ALA A 5 7.32 5.08 -1.69
CA ALA A 5 6.43 4.92 -0.54
C ALA A 5 6.46 6.13 0.40
N GLU A 6 7.65 6.62 0.74
CA GLU A 6 7.81 7.79 1.60
C GLU A 6 7.24 9.05 0.95
N ARG A 7 7.49 9.26 -0.34
CA ARG A 7 6.90 10.40 -1.08
C ARG A 7 5.37 10.34 -1.15
N ALA A 8 4.80 9.14 -1.09
CA ALA A 8 3.36 8.94 -1.00
C ALA A 8 2.80 9.10 0.42
N GLY A 9 3.65 9.34 1.43
CA GLY A 9 3.25 9.56 2.81
C GLY A 9 3.18 8.30 3.67
N LEU A 10 3.68 7.15 3.18
CA LEU A 10 3.87 5.97 4.03
C LEU A 10 5.01 6.20 5.00
N LYS A 11 4.79 5.81 6.25
CA LYS A 11 5.78 5.85 7.31
C LYS A 11 5.91 4.48 7.99
N PRO A 12 7.11 4.12 8.47
CA PRO A 12 7.27 2.94 9.31
C PRO A 12 6.30 2.96 10.51
N GLY A 13 5.76 1.80 10.86
CA GLY A 13 4.74 1.65 11.91
C GLY A 13 3.29 1.77 11.42
N MET A 14 3.07 2.09 10.14
CA MET A 14 1.75 1.95 9.50
C MET A 14 1.47 0.49 9.14
N ILE A 15 0.21 0.08 9.30
CA ILE A 15 -0.26 -1.28 8.96
C ILE A 15 -1.05 -1.22 7.66
N ILE A 16 -0.61 -1.95 6.64
CA ILE A 16 -1.34 -2.09 5.38
C ILE A 16 -2.47 -3.11 5.58
N MET A 17 -3.71 -2.68 5.35
CA MET A 17 -4.90 -3.51 5.51
C MET A 17 -5.46 -4.00 4.17
N GLN A 18 -5.32 -3.19 3.12
CA GLN A 18 -5.82 -3.51 1.78
C GLN A 18 -4.93 -2.91 0.70
N ILE A 19 -4.90 -3.58 -0.45
CA ILE A 19 -4.25 -3.13 -1.68
C ILE A 19 -5.24 -3.30 -2.84
N ASN A 20 -5.52 -2.24 -3.59
CA ASN A 20 -6.44 -2.25 -4.74
C ASN A 20 -7.78 -2.96 -4.44
N HIS A 21 -8.38 -2.65 -3.29
CA HIS A 21 -9.61 -3.26 -2.77
C HIS A 21 -9.53 -4.75 -2.40
N LYS A 22 -8.36 -5.41 -2.53
CA LYS A 22 -8.10 -6.73 -1.96
C LYS A 22 -7.65 -6.58 -0.50
N LYS A 23 -8.24 -7.36 0.42
CA LYS A 23 -7.77 -7.43 1.81
C LYS A 23 -6.44 -8.16 1.86
N THR A 24 -5.51 -7.61 2.62
CA THR A 24 -4.16 -8.16 2.80
C THR A 24 -4.03 -8.56 4.27
N LYS A 25 -3.99 -9.87 4.55
CA LYS A 25 -3.86 -10.37 5.93
C LYS A 25 -2.43 -10.80 6.25
N ASN A 26 -1.67 -11.18 5.24
CA ASN A 26 -0.32 -11.72 5.37
C ASN A 26 0.61 -11.19 4.26
N ILE A 27 1.90 -11.51 4.38
CA ILE A 27 2.92 -11.10 3.39
C ILE A 27 2.70 -11.77 2.02
N SER A 28 2.16 -12.99 1.96
CA SER A 28 1.88 -13.65 0.69
C SER A 28 0.80 -12.91 -0.10
N ASP A 29 -0.31 -12.53 0.55
CA ASP A 29 -1.38 -11.72 -0.06
C ASP A 29 -0.84 -10.37 -0.58
N PHE A 30 0.11 -9.78 0.16
CA PHE A 30 0.76 -8.54 -0.20
C PHE A 30 1.57 -8.71 -1.49
N ASN A 31 2.43 -9.72 -1.53
CA ASN A 31 3.26 -10.02 -2.69
C ASN A 31 2.42 -10.40 -3.92
N GLU A 32 1.35 -11.16 -3.73
CA GLU A 32 0.42 -11.50 -4.81
C GLU A 32 -0.29 -10.26 -5.35
N SER A 33 -0.78 -9.39 -4.46
CA SER A 33 -1.43 -8.14 -4.85
C SER A 33 -0.47 -7.22 -5.63
N LEU A 34 0.82 -7.21 -5.28
CA LEU A 34 1.86 -6.47 -6.01
C LEU A 34 2.15 -7.05 -7.41
N LYS A 35 2.04 -8.36 -7.62
CA LYS A 35 2.20 -8.95 -8.96
C LYS A 35 1.10 -8.51 -9.92
N ASP A 36 -0.13 -8.37 -9.42
CA ASP A 36 -1.25 -7.86 -10.22
C ASP A 36 -1.14 -6.36 -10.57
N ILE A 37 -0.35 -5.63 -9.79
CA ILE A 37 -0.21 -4.17 -9.88
C ILE A 37 0.64 -3.72 -11.06
N ASP A 38 1.51 -4.55 -11.63
CA ASP A 38 2.37 -4.16 -12.75
C ASP A 38 1.57 -3.61 -13.96
N LYS A 39 0.29 -4.03 -14.10
CA LYS A 39 -0.63 -3.52 -15.13
C LYS A 39 -1.23 -2.14 -14.79
N LYS A 40 -1.24 -1.75 -13.52
CA LYS A 40 -1.86 -0.53 -13.00
C LYS A 40 -0.77 0.38 -12.43
N ARG A 41 -0.45 1.45 -13.16
CA ARG A 41 0.54 2.48 -12.76
C ARG A 41 0.23 3.18 -11.42
N HIS A 42 -0.92 2.90 -10.81
CA HIS A 42 -1.35 3.41 -9.52
C HIS A 42 -1.77 2.28 -8.59
N ILE A 43 -1.29 2.34 -7.35
CA ILE A 43 -1.61 1.43 -6.25
C ILE A 43 -2.43 2.20 -5.23
N LEU A 44 -3.63 1.74 -4.93
CA LEU A 44 -4.41 2.24 -3.79
C LEU A 44 -4.17 1.32 -2.59
N MET A 45 -3.76 1.89 -1.46
CA MET A 45 -3.58 1.14 -0.22
C MET A 45 -4.41 1.74 0.89
N LEU A 46 -5.09 0.88 1.64
CA LEU A 46 -5.69 1.25 2.92
C LEU A 46 -4.67 0.99 4.01
N VAL A 47 -4.24 2.04 4.70
CA VAL A 47 -3.33 1.93 5.83
C VAL A 47 -3.99 2.37 7.12
N ARG A 48 -3.64 1.69 8.20
CA ARG A 48 -4.01 2.05 9.56
C ARG A 48 -2.78 2.54 10.31
N TYR A 49 -2.91 3.71 10.93
CA TYR A 49 -1.95 4.27 11.84
C TYR A 49 -2.66 4.64 13.13
N GLN A 50 -2.32 3.94 14.22
CA GLN A 50 -3.04 4.04 15.49
C GLN A 50 -4.55 3.78 15.28
N ASN A 51 -5.42 4.75 15.61
CA ASN A 51 -6.87 4.67 15.43
C ASN A 51 -7.38 5.28 14.11
N ILE A 52 -6.47 5.69 13.22
CA ILE A 52 -6.85 6.35 11.97
C ILE A 52 -6.56 5.42 10.80
N THR A 53 -7.55 5.28 9.93
CA THR A 53 -7.42 4.58 8.66
C THR A 53 -7.45 5.59 7.53
N LYS A 54 -6.47 5.54 6.62
CA LYS A 54 -6.37 6.43 5.46
C LYS A 54 -6.07 5.64 4.21
N PHE A 55 -6.58 6.15 3.09
CA PHE A 55 -6.16 5.68 1.78
C PHE A 55 -4.92 6.44 1.32
N ILE A 56 -3.92 5.70 0.87
CA ILE A 56 -2.70 6.24 0.26
C ILE A 56 -2.59 5.68 -1.15
N THR A 57 -2.41 6.58 -2.11
CA THR A 57 -2.19 6.21 -3.51
C THR A 57 -0.71 6.36 -3.85
N ILE A 58 -0.12 5.29 -4.35
CA ILE A 58 1.25 5.28 -4.87
C ILE A 58 1.23 5.22 -6.38
N ARG A 59 2.00 6.09 -7.03
CA ARG A 59 2.28 5.98 -8.46
C ARG A 59 3.61 5.28 -8.68
N LEU A 60 3.57 4.14 -9.37
CA LEU A 60 4.78 3.50 -9.89
C LEU A 60 5.21 4.26 -11.15
N LYS A 61 6.50 4.61 -11.23
CA LYS A 61 7.08 5.30 -12.39
C LYS A 61 7.65 4.28 -13.36
#